data_AF-A0A519SQS2-F1
#
_entry.id   AF-A0A519SQS2-F1
#
_cell.length_a   1.000
_cell.length_b   1.000
_cell.length_c   1.000
_cell.angle_alpha   90.00
_cell.angle_beta   90.00
_cell.angle_gamma   90.00
#
_symmetry.space_group_name_H-M   'P 1'
#
loop_
_entity.id
_entity.type
_entity.pdbx_description
1 polymer ?
#
loop_
_entity_poly.entity_id
_entity_poly.type
_entity_poly.pdbx_seq_one_letter_code
_entity_poly.pdbx_strand_id
1 'polypeptide(L)'
;MSPRFTHLFWLLAWWLTSSNCHAQTINIEAATAYWNLTDALRRDEPLTRKAWQEFLTIPANKIYSSAVWGSDTASLGRYRRAIEVVYMPRYDSLRQAKLRAKVWYYVLVNDYKQHENEDKRYVAAMQKNPDYLDKMYAYAHEALPTRDHTKVAGLKLFYVAFGNDGTSQTDGIVFSLRSVRDNNAIKPGILEAHEMHHQLRTTSHNYDHTDPADDNLLLAFYN
;
A
#
# COMPACT_ATOMS: atom_id res chain seq x y z
N MET A 1 -44.10 32.70 -31.88
CA MET A 1 -43.10 31.66 -31.54
C MET A 1 -42.68 31.89 -30.09
N SER A 2 -42.98 30.92 -29.20
CA SER A 2 -42.93 31.11 -27.74
C SER A 2 -41.51 30.90 -27.18
N PRO A 3 -40.99 31.79 -26.32
CA PRO A 3 -39.62 31.74 -25.77
C PRO A 3 -39.44 30.70 -24.65
N ARG A 4 -40.40 29.78 -24.46
CA ARG A 4 -40.42 28.84 -23.33
C ARG A 4 -39.56 27.59 -23.52
N PHE A 5 -39.00 27.36 -24.71
CA PHE A 5 -38.19 26.16 -24.98
C PHE A 5 -36.68 26.34 -24.74
N THR A 6 -36.18 27.56 -24.59
CA THR A 6 -34.74 27.83 -24.43
C THR A 6 -34.23 27.64 -23.00
N HIS A 7 -35.08 27.66 -21.98
CA HIS A 7 -34.63 27.50 -20.58
C HIS A 7 -34.46 26.04 -20.13
N LEU A 8 -35.14 25.08 -20.78
CA LEU A 8 -35.03 23.66 -20.43
C LEU A 8 -33.69 23.06 -20.84
N PHE A 9 -33.07 23.59 -21.91
CA PHE A 9 -31.76 23.14 -22.40
C PHE A 9 -30.60 23.52 -21.46
N TRP A 10 -30.71 24.63 -20.73
CA TRP A 10 -29.65 25.08 -19.81
C TRP A 10 -29.64 24.31 -18.47
N LEU A 11 -30.80 23.83 -18.01
CA LEU A 11 -30.90 23.01 -16.78
C LEU A 11 -30.36 21.59 -16.97
N LEU A 12 -30.47 21.00 -18.17
CA LEU A 12 -29.86 19.69 -18.47
C LEU A 12 -28.33 19.77 -18.62
N ALA A 13 -27.80 20.89 -19.14
CA ALA A 13 -26.36 21.08 -19.29
C ALA A 13 -25.63 21.22 -17.94
N TRP A 14 -26.31 21.72 -16.90
CA TRP A 14 -25.76 21.82 -15.54
C TRP A 14 -25.74 20.50 -14.77
N TRP A 15 -26.53 19.49 -15.16
CA TRP A 15 -26.47 18.15 -14.57
C TRP A 15 -25.37 17.26 -15.16
N LEU A 16 -24.69 17.73 -16.21
CA LEU A 16 -23.56 17.06 -16.85
C LEU A 16 -22.20 17.62 -16.40
N THR A 17 -22.16 18.55 -15.44
CA THR A 17 -20.92 18.88 -14.73
C THR A 17 -20.57 17.76 -13.76
N SER A 18 -20.22 16.61 -14.34
CA SER A 18 -19.04 15.82 -13.97
C SER A 18 -18.74 15.87 -12.48
N SER A 19 -19.50 15.07 -11.72
CA SER A 19 -18.91 14.37 -10.60
C SER A 19 -17.70 13.63 -11.16
N ASN A 20 -16.51 14.21 -10.99
CA ASN A 20 -15.25 13.48 -11.06
C ASN A 20 -15.29 12.46 -9.93
N CYS A 21 -16.08 11.40 -10.13
CA CYS A 21 -16.02 10.22 -9.31
C CYS A 21 -14.67 9.64 -9.63
N HIS A 22 -13.66 10.00 -8.83
CA HIS A 22 -12.39 9.32 -8.85
C HIS A 22 -12.71 7.86 -8.50
N ALA A 23 -12.73 7.00 -9.53
CA ALA A 23 -13.07 5.60 -9.38
C ALA A 23 -12.09 4.88 -8.43
N GLN A 24 -10.95 5.52 -8.16
CA GLN A 24 -9.88 5.07 -7.30
C GLN A 24 -9.29 6.20 -6.47
N THR A 25 -8.80 5.88 -5.26
CA THR A 25 -8.05 6.79 -4.38
C THR A 25 -6.70 6.17 -4.05
N ILE A 26 -5.62 6.95 -4.20
CA ILE A 26 -4.28 6.57 -3.80
C ILE A 26 -3.93 7.31 -2.51
N ASN A 27 -3.75 6.59 -1.42
CA ASN A 27 -3.40 7.14 -0.12
C ASN A 27 -1.94 6.79 0.22
N ILE A 28 -1.17 7.84 0.49
CA ILE A 28 0.27 7.76 0.78
C ILE A 28 0.60 8.30 2.17
N GLU A 29 -0.42 8.54 2.99
CA GLU A 29 -0.31 9.20 4.29
C GLU A 29 0.58 8.40 5.23
N ALA A 30 0.43 7.08 5.26
CA ALA A 30 1.24 6.20 6.09
C ALA A 30 2.73 6.21 5.71
N ALA A 31 3.05 6.15 4.41
CA ALA A 31 4.43 6.29 3.93
C ALA A 31 5.01 7.65 4.31
N THR A 32 4.24 8.73 4.13
CA THR A 32 4.66 10.09 4.48
C THR A 32 4.91 10.24 5.98
N ALA A 33 4.01 9.72 6.82
CA ALA A 33 4.15 9.73 8.26
C ALA A 33 5.37 8.92 8.74
N TYR A 34 5.68 7.81 8.08
CA TYR A 34 6.89 7.04 8.35
C TYR A 34 8.14 7.90 8.12
N TRP A 35 8.22 8.63 7.00
CA TRP A 35 9.37 9.50 6.72
C TRP A 35 9.49 10.66 7.70
N ASN A 36 8.37 11.29 8.09
CA ASN A 36 8.40 12.33 9.12
C ASN A 36 8.92 11.79 10.47
N LEU A 37 8.51 10.57 10.82
CA LEU A 37 8.97 9.86 12.01
C LEU A 37 10.48 9.57 11.92
N THR A 38 10.97 9.08 10.77
CA THR A 38 12.39 8.76 10.61
C THR A 38 13.29 9.99 10.54
N ASP A 39 12.79 11.11 10.02
CA ASP A 39 13.49 12.40 10.04
C ASP A 39 13.71 12.91 11.46
N ALA A 40 12.73 12.73 12.36
CA ALA A 40 12.92 13.02 13.79
C ALA A 40 13.99 12.12 14.42
N LEU A 41 13.95 10.81 14.13
CA LEU A 41 14.94 9.87 14.67
C LEU A 41 16.38 10.17 14.20
N ARG A 42 16.55 10.65 12.96
CA ARG A 42 17.86 11.09 12.46
C ARG A 42 18.46 12.25 13.27
N ARG A 43 17.63 13.04 13.95
CA ARG A 43 18.02 14.11 14.88
C ARG A 43 18.15 13.63 16.33
N ASP A 44 18.21 12.32 16.55
CA ASP A 44 18.23 11.66 17.86
C ASP A 44 17.00 11.96 18.75
N GLU A 45 15.87 12.36 18.15
CA GLU A 45 14.59 12.48 18.85
C GLU A 45 13.96 11.09 19.03
N PRO A 46 13.64 10.65 20.26
CA PRO A 46 13.14 9.29 20.50
C PRO A 46 11.72 9.08 19.98
N LEU A 47 11.43 7.88 19.47
CA LEU A 47 10.08 7.51 19.08
C LEU A 47 9.26 7.25 20.35
N THR A 48 8.38 8.18 20.74
CA THR A 48 7.54 8.01 21.93
C THR A 48 6.48 6.93 21.71
N ARG A 49 5.94 6.37 22.79
CA ARG A 49 4.83 5.41 22.69
C ARG A 49 3.59 6.04 22.04
N LYS A 50 3.32 7.31 22.36
CA LYS A 50 2.22 8.08 21.78
C LYS A 50 2.39 8.24 20.28
N ALA A 51 3.55 8.72 19.83
CA ALA A 51 3.82 8.90 18.39
C ALA A 51 3.77 7.56 17.63
N TRP A 52 4.23 6.47 18.24
CA TRP A 52 4.09 5.14 17.66
C TRP A 52 2.62 4.70 17.53
N GLN A 53 1.80 4.94 18.56
CA GLN A 53 0.39 4.62 18.51
C GLN A 53 -0.34 5.46 17.45
N GLU A 54 -0.06 6.76 17.38
CA GLU A 54 -0.60 7.66 16.36
C GLU A 54 -0.25 7.18 14.95
N PHE A 55 1.02 6.79 14.74
CA PHE A 55 1.46 6.18 13.48
C PHE A 55 0.68 4.91 13.13
N LEU A 56 0.47 4.00 14.09
CA LEU A 56 -0.31 2.78 13.87
C LEU A 56 -1.81 3.04 13.62
N THR A 57 -2.36 4.16 14.10
CA THR A 57 -3.77 4.50 13.87
C THR A 57 -4.08 5.11 12.51
N ILE A 58 -3.04 5.47 11.72
CA ILE A 58 -3.24 5.90 10.33
C ILE A 58 -3.97 4.77 9.57
N PRO A 59 -5.05 5.06 8.80
CA PRO A 59 -5.91 4.02 8.24
C PRO A 59 -5.18 2.87 7.56
N ALA A 60 -4.21 3.17 6.68
CA ALA A 60 -3.41 2.17 5.99
C ALA A 60 -2.59 1.29 6.95
N ASN A 61 -1.94 1.91 7.94
CA ASN A 61 -1.16 1.17 8.95
C ASN A 61 -2.07 0.33 9.84
N LYS A 62 -3.26 0.81 10.17
CA LYS A 62 -4.24 0.04 10.95
C LYS A 62 -4.67 -1.21 10.17
N ILE A 63 -5.11 -1.05 8.92
CA ILE A 63 -5.50 -2.17 8.03
C ILE A 63 -4.35 -3.18 7.95
N TYR A 64 -3.16 -2.71 7.57
CA TYR A 64 -2.01 -3.58 7.37
C TYR A 64 -1.54 -4.25 8.67
N SER A 65 -1.51 -3.51 9.79
CA SER A 65 -1.07 -4.08 11.06
C SER A 65 -2.02 -5.14 11.59
N SER A 66 -3.33 -4.94 11.43
CA SER A 66 -4.34 -5.92 11.79
C SER A 66 -4.27 -7.17 10.90
N ALA A 67 -4.10 -7.01 9.59
CA ALA A 67 -4.03 -8.14 8.65
C ALA A 67 -2.74 -8.97 8.83
N VAL A 68 -1.58 -8.31 8.98
CA VAL A 68 -0.27 -8.99 8.95
C VAL A 68 0.19 -9.46 10.33
N TRP A 69 -0.11 -8.70 11.39
CA TRP A 69 0.33 -9.06 12.75
C TRP A 69 -0.83 -9.41 13.69
N GLY A 70 -2.08 -9.06 13.37
CA GLY A 70 -3.23 -9.36 14.22
C GLY A 70 -3.03 -8.93 15.67
N SER A 71 -3.03 -9.89 16.59
CA SER A 71 -2.83 -9.66 18.03
C SER A 71 -1.35 -9.71 18.48
N ASP A 72 -0.39 -9.91 17.59
CA ASP A 72 1.05 -9.97 17.90
C ASP A 72 1.67 -8.58 18.13
N THR A 73 1.30 -7.99 19.26
CA THR A 73 1.85 -6.71 19.73
C THR A 73 3.36 -6.78 20.04
N ALA A 74 3.89 -7.98 20.31
CA ALA A 74 5.31 -8.16 20.59
C ALA A 74 6.16 -7.95 19.33
N SER A 75 5.69 -8.44 18.17
CA SER A 75 6.31 -8.16 16.87
C SER A 75 6.30 -6.68 16.53
N LEU A 76 5.18 -5.99 16.75
CA LEU A 76 5.09 -4.54 16.55
C LEU A 76 6.07 -3.78 17.46
N GLY A 77 6.22 -4.22 18.72
CA GLY A 77 7.22 -3.67 19.63
C GLY A 77 8.66 -3.88 19.17
N ARG A 78 8.99 -5.05 18.63
CA ARG A 78 10.31 -5.34 18.03
C ARG A 78 10.57 -4.48 16.79
N TYR A 79 9.55 -4.30 15.94
CA TYR A 79 9.64 -3.46 14.74
C TYR A 79 9.91 -2.01 15.13
N ARG A 80 9.13 -1.45 16.06
CA ARG A 80 9.32 -0.11 16.62
C ARG A 80 10.76 0.10 17.11
N ARG A 81 11.29 -0.87 17.86
CA ARG A 81 12.68 -0.80 18.36
C ARG A 81 13.70 -0.84 17.22
N ALA A 82 13.46 -1.63 16.18
CA ALA A 82 14.33 -1.67 15.01
C ALA A 82 14.34 -0.32 14.28
N ILE A 83 13.19 0.34 14.12
CA ILE A 83 13.10 1.72 13.56
C ILE A 83 14.00 2.67 14.37
N GLU A 84 13.87 2.71 15.69
CA GLU A 84 14.69 3.58 16.53
C GLU A 84 16.20 3.30 16.34
N VAL A 85 16.61 2.02 16.39
CA VAL A 85 18.03 1.65 16.27
C VAL A 85 18.59 1.95 14.89
N VAL A 86 17.83 1.74 13.83
CA VAL A 86 18.32 1.91 12.46
C VAL A 86 18.47 3.39 12.09
N TYR A 87 17.55 4.25 12.54
CA TYR A 87 17.53 5.66 12.15
C TYR A 87 18.27 6.61 13.09
N MET A 88 18.38 6.29 14.39
CA MET A 88 19.10 7.15 15.34
C MET A 88 20.63 6.94 15.26
N PRO A 89 21.43 8.00 14.96
CA PRO A 89 22.89 7.90 14.87
C PRO A 89 23.56 7.30 16.11
N ARG A 90 23.08 7.63 17.31
CA ARG A 90 23.66 7.13 18.58
C ARG A 90 23.65 5.61 18.73
N TYR A 91 22.86 4.88 17.94
CA TYR A 91 22.74 3.43 18.00
C TYR A 91 23.52 2.70 16.89
N ASP A 92 24.45 3.35 16.19
CA ASP A 92 25.13 2.73 15.04
C ASP A 92 25.82 1.40 15.36
N SER A 93 26.58 1.30 16.46
CA SER A 93 27.22 0.03 16.86
C SER A 93 26.22 -1.10 17.07
N LEU A 94 25.06 -0.79 17.66
CA LEU A 94 23.98 -1.77 17.86
C LEU A 94 23.32 -2.13 16.52
N ARG A 95 23.07 -1.14 15.66
CA ARG A 95 22.57 -1.37 14.29
C ARG A 95 23.49 -2.34 13.55
N GLN A 96 24.79 -2.08 13.51
CA GLN A 96 25.76 -2.93 12.83
C GLN A 96 25.78 -4.36 13.39
N ALA A 97 25.74 -4.51 14.72
CA ALA A 97 25.67 -5.82 15.35
C ALA A 97 24.40 -6.60 14.96
N LYS A 98 23.24 -5.94 14.92
CA LYS A 98 21.97 -6.56 14.54
C LYS A 98 21.89 -6.93 13.06
N LEU A 99 22.48 -6.10 12.18
CA LEU A 99 22.60 -6.40 10.75
C LEU A 99 23.53 -7.58 10.49
N ARG A 100 24.70 -7.65 11.15
CA ARG A 100 25.59 -8.83 11.08
C ARG A 100 24.91 -10.11 11.55
N ALA A 101 24.11 -10.02 12.61
CA ALA A 101 23.31 -11.12 13.11
C ALA A 101 22.04 -11.41 12.28
N LYS A 102 21.81 -10.68 11.17
CA LYS A 102 20.66 -10.83 10.27
C LYS A 102 19.31 -10.82 10.99
N VAL A 103 19.18 -10.03 12.06
CA VAL A 103 17.92 -9.94 12.80
C VAL A 103 16.87 -9.28 11.91
N TRP A 104 15.84 -10.05 11.54
CA TRP A 104 14.89 -9.72 10.47
C TRP A 104 14.38 -8.27 10.49
N TYR A 105 13.82 -7.81 11.62
CA TYR A 105 13.29 -6.45 11.72
C TYR A 105 14.34 -5.36 11.45
N TYR A 106 15.59 -5.59 11.83
CA TYR A 106 16.67 -4.63 11.58
C TYR A 106 17.10 -4.65 10.12
N VAL A 107 17.11 -5.82 9.49
CA VAL A 107 17.37 -5.96 8.04
C VAL A 107 16.28 -5.25 7.25
N LEU A 108 15.01 -5.52 7.54
CA LEU A 108 13.86 -4.91 6.88
C LEU A 108 13.83 -3.39 7.04
N VAL A 109 14.01 -2.87 8.25
CA VAL A 109 14.02 -1.42 8.48
C VAL A 109 15.26 -0.76 7.84
N ASN A 110 16.41 -1.43 7.83
CA ASN A 110 17.60 -0.91 7.17
C ASN A 110 17.44 -0.86 5.65
N ASP A 111 16.74 -1.83 5.07
CA ASP A 111 16.37 -1.82 3.66
C ASP A 111 15.50 -0.59 3.32
N TYR A 112 14.46 -0.29 4.11
CA TYR A 112 13.70 0.95 3.98
C TYR A 112 14.60 2.20 4.08
N LYS A 113 15.55 2.22 5.02
CA LYS A 113 16.48 3.35 5.17
C LYS A 113 17.37 3.54 3.94
N GLN A 114 17.80 2.44 3.31
CA GLN A 114 18.67 2.46 2.13
C GLN A 114 17.94 2.90 0.87
N HIS A 115 16.67 2.52 0.73
CA HIS A 115 15.86 2.78 -0.47
C HIS A 115 14.86 3.94 -0.29
N GLU A 116 14.91 4.70 0.81
CA GLU A 116 13.91 5.74 1.13
C GLU A 116 13.68 6.74 -0.02
N ASN A 117 14.74 7.17 -0.71
CA ASN A 117 14.62 8.10 -1.84
C ASN A 117 13.96 7.47 -3.06
N GLU A 118 14.17 6.18 -3.29
CA GLU A 118 13.49 5.43 -4.36
C GLU A 118 12.01 5.29 -4.04
N ASP A 119 11.70 4.86 -2.81
CA ASP A 119 10.33 4.70 -2.32
C ASP A 119 9.55 6.04 -2.37
N LYS A 120 10.18 7.15 -1.97
CA LYS A 120 9.61 8.51 -2.09
C LYS A 120 9.28 8.87 -3.54
N ARG A 121 10.18 8.57 -4.49
CA ARG A 121 9.94 8.83 -5.91
C ARG A 121 8.83 7.95 -6.48
N TYR A 122 8.80 6.67 -6.09
CA TYR A 122 7.75 5.74 -6.51
C TYR A 122 6.38 6.26 -6.12
N VAL A 123 6.18 6.53 -4.82
CA VAL A 123 4.92 7.04 -4.28
C VAL A 123 4.47 8.35 -4.97
N ALA A 124 5.41 9.26 -5.21
CA ALA A 124 5.12 10.51 -5.92
C ALA A 124 4.73 10.31 -7.39
N ALA A 125 5.26 9.27 -8.05
CA ALA A 125 4.88 8.90 -9.41
C ALA A 125 3.49 8.26 -9.45
N MET A 126 3.17 7.40 -8.48
CA MET A 126 1.87 6.71 -8.39
C MET A 126 0.71 7.70 -8.23
N GLN A 127 0.89 8.76 -7.44
CA GLN A 127 -0.13 9.80 -7.33
C GLN A 127 -0.42 10.55 -8.65
N LYS A 128 0.50 10.50 -9.62
CA LYS A 128 0.42 11.27 -10.87
C LYS A 128 0.03 10.44 -12.08
N ASN A 129 0.45 9.17 -12.13
CA ASN A 129 0.30 8.35 -13.32
C ASN A 129 -0.85 7.34 -13.17
N PRO A 130 -1.88 7.34 -14.02
CA PRO A 130 -2.91 6.31 -14.02
C PRO A 130 -2.50 4.98 -14.68
N ASP A 131 -1.42 4.93 -15.47
CA ASP A 131 -1.04 3.74 -16.29
C ASP A 131 -0.85 2.47 -15.46
N TYR A 132 -0.50 2.59 -14.18
CA TYR A 132 -0.32 1.43 -13.31
C TYR A 132 -1.65 0.70 -13.03
N LEU A 133 -2.77 1.42 -13.02
CA LEU A 133 -4.09 0.83 -12.75
C LEU A 133 -4.52 -0.08 -13.89
N ASP A 134 -4.26 0.36 -15.12
CA ASP A 134 -4.58 -0.43 -16.31
C ASP A 134 -3.77 -1.71 -16.33
N LYS A 135 -2.48 -1.65 -15.99
CA LYS A 135 -1.63 -2.86 -15.85
C LYS A 135 -2.11 -3.78 -14.74
N MET A 136 -2.42 -3.22 -13.57
CA MET A 136 -2.93 -3.98 -12.42
C MET A 136 -4.20 -4.75 -12.79
N TYR A 137 -5.15 -4.11 -13.48
CA TYR A 137 -6.36 -4.78 -13.95
C TYR A 137 -6.07 -5.78 -15.07
N ALA A 138 -5.26 -5.42 -16.07
CA ALA A 138 -4.95 -6.30 -17.19
C ALA A 138 -4.35 -7.62 -16.71
N TYR A 139 -3.34 -7.56 -15.85
CA TYR A 139 -2.72 -8.77 -15.30
C TYR A 139 -3.69 -9.54 -14.40
N ALA A 140 -4.45 -8.88 -13.52
CA ALA A 140 -5.44 -9.59 -12.71
C ALA A 140 -6.48 -10.32 -13.57
N HIS A 141 -6.93 -9.70 -14.67
CA HIS A 141 -7.87 -10.29 -15.63
C HIS A 141 -7.26 -11.47 -16.38
N GLU A 142 -5.97 -11.45 -16.71
CA GLU A 142 -5.29 -12.59 -17.35
C GLU A 142 -5.38 -13.89 -16.52
N ALA A 143 -5.41 -13.79 -15.19
CA ALA A 143 -5.57 -14.94 -14.30
C ALA A 143 -7.01 -15.25 -13.88
N LEU A 144 -7.97 -14.39 -14.21
CA LEU A 144 -9.38 -14.54 -13.81
C LEU A 144 -10.26 -15.02 -14.97
N PRO A 145 -11.34 -15.76 -14.70
CA PRO A 145 -12.34 -16.03 -15.72
C PRO A 145 -13.05 -14.74 -16.16
N THR A 146 -13.51 -14.68 -17.41
CA THR A 146 -14.14 -13.47 -17.99
C THR A 146 -15.29 -12.89 -17.18
N ARG A 147 -16.03 -13.72 -16.44
CA ARG A 147 -17.11 -13.25 -15.55
C ARG A 147 -16.64 -12.32 -14.42
N ASP A 148 -15.37 -12.42 -14.04
CA ASP A 148 -14.75 -11.63 -12.98
C ASP A 148 -13.96 -10.43 -13.54
N HIS A 149 -13.99 -10.21 -14.87
CA HIS A 149 -13.33 -9.07 -15.54
C HIS A 149 -14.12 -7.77 -15.33
N THR A 150 -14.24 -7.37 -14.07
CA THR A 150 -14.97 -6.18 -13.61
C THR A 150 -14.00 -5.12 -13.09
N LYS A 151 -14.56 -4.01 -12.59
CA LYS A 151 -13.82 -2.95 -11.91
C LYS A 151 -14.35 -2.82 -10.48
N VAL A 152 -13.46 -2.49 -9.55
CA VAL A 152 -13.80 -2.26 -8.15
C VAL A 152 -14.26 -0.81 -8.01
N ALA A 153 -15.51 -0.60 -7.62
CA ALA A 153 -16.05 0.73 -7.42
C ALA A 153 -15.45 1.38 -6.17
N GLY A 154 -14.93 2.61 -6.31
CA GLY A 154 -14.35 3.35 -5.18
C GLY A 154 -13.09 2.69 -4.62
N LEU A 155 -12.28 2.07 -5.48
CA LEU A 155 -11.07 1.36 -5.13
C LEU A 155 -10.12 2.24 -4.30
N LYS A 156 -9.70 1.76 -3.13
CA LYS A 156 -8.70 2.45 -2.31
C LYS A 156 -7.40 1.68 -2.33
N LEU A 157 -6.32 2.37 -2.66
CA LEU A 157 -4.98 1.84 -2.71
C LEU A 157 -4.13 2.61 -1.70
N PHE A 158 -3.43 1.89 -0.85
CA PHE A 158 -2.64 2.45 0.23
C PHE A 158 -1.18 2.01 0.11
N TYR A 159 -0.25 2.92 0.37
CA TYR A 159 1.18 2.61 0.42
C TYR A 159 1.73 2.84 1.83
N VAL A 160 2.40 1.81 2.36
CA VAL A 160 3.03 1.84 3.69
C VAL A 160 4.54 1.60 3.58
N ALA A 161 5.32 2.28 4.41
CA ALA A 161 6.76 2.02 4.58
C ALA A 161 7.01 1.11 5.79
N PHE A 162 6.24 0.02 5.86
CA PHE A 162 6.09 -0.84 7.02
C PHE A 162 5.74 -2.25 6.56
N GLY A 163 6.46 -3.27 7.05
CA GLY A 163 6.30 -4.65 6.59
C GLY A 163 6.92 -4.96 5.23
N ASN A 164 6.56 -6.10 4.66
CA ASN A 164 7.13 -6.65 3.43
C ASN A 164 6.12 -7.54 2.69
N ASP A 165 4.86 -7.13 2.66
CA ASP A 165 3.82 -7.82 1.90
C ASP A 165 2.79 -6.83 1.29
N GLY A 166 1.87 -7.36 0.49
CA GLY A 166 0.59 -6.75 0.16
C GLY A 166 -0.54 -7.34 1.02
N THR A 167 -1.67 -6.66 1.08
CA THR A 167 -2.91 -7.26 1.59
C THR A 167 -4.12 -6.58 0.97
N SER A 168 -5.05 -7.41 0.49
CA SER A 168 -6.37 -7.00 0.04
C SER A 168 -7.40 -7.16 1.15
N GLN A 169 -8.15 -6.10 1.42
CA GLN A 169 -9.19 -6.04 2.44
C GLN A 169 -10.43 -5.32 1.88
N THR A 170 -11.58 -5.45 2.55
CA THR A 170 -12.81 -4.73 2.17
C THR A 170 -12.63 -3.21 2.11
N ASP A 171 -11.79 -2.65 2.99
CA ASP A 171 -11.51 -1.22 3.03
C ASP A 171 -10.50 -0.76 1.97
N GLY A 172 -9.91 -1.67 1.20
CA GLY A 172 -8.99 -1.41 0.10
C GLY A 172 -7.75 -2.31 0.13
N ILE A 173 -6.80 -1.99 -0.74
CA ILE A 173 -5.55 -2.73 -0.90
C ILE A 173 -4.41 -1.96 -0.27
N VAL A 174 -3.61 -2.61 0.57
CA VAL A 174 -2.42 -2.00 1.17
C VAL A 174 -1.15 -2.69 0.67
N PHE A 175 -0.21 -1.89 0.20
CA PHE A 175 1.09 -2.37 -0.28
C PHE A 175 2.22 -1.84 0.58
N SER A 176 3.08 -2.75 1.06
CA SER A 176 4.37 -2.33 1.57
C SER A 176 5.30 -1.94 0.42
N LEU A 177 5.98 -0.79 0.56
CA LEU A 177 6.84 -0.25 -0.49
C LEU A 177 8.03 -1.17 -0.80
N ARG A 178 8.53 -1.91 0.19
CA ARG A 178 9.53 -2.94 -0.05
C ARG A 178 9.03 -4.01 -1.02
N SER A 179 7.85 -4.58 -0.79
CA SER A 179 7.33 -5.64 -1.67
C SER A 179 7.04 -5.11 -3.06
N VAL A 180 6.52 -3.90 -3.16
CA VAL A 180 6.30 -3.26 -4.47
C VAL A 180 7.61 -3.17 -5.24
N ARG A 181 8.68 -2.67 -4.60
CA ARG A 181 10.00 -2.57 -5.24
C ARG A 181 10.55 -3.95 -5.64
N ASP A 182 10.54 -4.91 -4.71
CA ASP A 182 11.09 -6.25 -4.93
C ASP A 182 10.34 -6.98 -6.07
N ASN A 183 9.02 -6.83 -6.17
CA ASN A 183 8.20 -7.44 -7.22
C ASN A 183 8.29 -6.68 -8.56
N ASN A 184 8.37 -5.36 -8.52
CA ASN A 184 8.53 -4.54 -9.73
C ASN A 184 9.87 -4.77 -10.44
N ALA A 185 10.90 -5.21 -9.70
CA ALA A 185 12.17 -5.63 -10.29
C ALA A 185 12.02 -6.89 -11.17
N ILE A 186 10.97 -7.68 -10.98
CA ILE A 186 10.67 -8.87 -11.77
C ILE A 186 9.69 -8.53 -12.89
N LYS A 187 8.50 -8.00 -12.54
CA LYS A 187 7.48 -7.57 -13.50
C LYS A 187 6.70 -6.37 -12.93
N PRO A 188 6.82 -5.16 -13.51
CA PRO A 188 6.17 -3.97 -12.97
C PRO A 188 4.65 -4.12 -12.84
N GLY A 189 4.10 -3.91 -11.64
CA GLY A 189 2.67 -3.97 -11.33
C GLY A 189 2.15 -5.36 -10.92
N ILE A 190 3.03 -6.35 -10.77
CA ILE A 190 2.62 -7.73 -10.48
C ILE A 190 2.06 -7.93 -9.07
N LEU A 191 2.62 -7.24 -8.07
CA LEU A 191 2.08 -7.29 -6.71
C LEU A 191 0.70 -6.63 -6.67
N GLU A 192 0.57 -5.47 -7.31
CA GLU A 192 -0.71 -4.78 -7.45
C GLU A 192 -1.76 -5.67 -8.12
N ALA A 193 -1.38 -6.39 -9.18
CA ALA A 193 -2.26 -7.33 -9.86
C ALA A 193 -2.67 -8.52 -8.98
N HIS A 194 -1.74 -9.06 -8.19
CA HIS A 194 -2.02 -10.12 -7.22
C HIS A 194 -3.05 -9.68 -6.19
N GLU A 195 -2.88 -8.51 -5.60
CA GLU A 195 -3.88 -8.03 -4.64
C GLU A 195 -5.20 -7.65 -5.32
N MET A 196 -5.17 -7.11 -6.54
CA MET A 196 -6.38 -6.81 -7.31
C MET A 196 -7.16 -8.08 -7.67
N HIS A 197 -6.46 -9.18 -7.95
CA HIS A 197 -7.10 -10.47 -8.18
C HIS A 197 -8.01 -10.84 -6.99
N HIS A 198 -7.54 -10.67 -5.75
CA HIS A 198 -8.35 -10.93 -4.55
C HIS A 198 -9.59 -10.03 -4.46
N GLN A 199 -9.54 -8.80 -4.96
CA GLN A 199 -10.70 -7.89 -4.98
C GLN A 199 -11.74 -8.24 -6.05
N LEU A 200 -11.33 -8.92 -7.12
CA LEU A 200 -12.19 -9.19 -8.28
C LEU A 200 -12.85 -10.56 -8.23
N ARG A 201 -12.33 -11.50 -7.45
CA ARG A 201 -12.86 -12.87 -7.36
C ARG A 201 -14.27 -12.88 -6.77
N THR A 202 -15.24 -13.36 -7.53
CA THR A 202 -16.63 -13.50 -7.03
C THR A 202 -16.83 -14.66 -6.06
N THR A 203 -15.92 -15.64 -6.05
CA THR A 203 -16.12 -16.92 -5.33
C THR A 203 -15.47 -17.00 -3.95
N SER A 204 -14.63 -16.03 -3.56
CA SER A 204 -13.93 -16.03 -2.28
C SER A 204 -13.51 -14.61 -1.92
N HIS A 205 -14.32 -13.94 -1.10
CA HIS A 205 -13.97 -12.68 -0.44
C HIS A 205 -13.59 -12.93 1.02
N ASN A 206 -13.13 -14.14 1.36
CA ASN A 206 -12.74 -14.44 2.73
C ASN A 206 -11.33 -13.93 2.98
N TYR A 207 -11.22 -12.63 3.28
CA TYR A 207 -9.95 -11.95 3.55
C TYR A 207 -9.23 -12.44 4.82
N ASP A 208 -9.84 -13.34 5.60
CA ASP A 208 -9.29 -13.91 6.84
C ASP A 208 -8.51 -15.22 6.63
N HIS A 209 -8.54 -15.80 5.42
CA HIS A 209 -7.85 -17.06 5.10
C HIS A 209 -7.20 -17.03 3.71
N THR A 210 -5.99 -17.60 3.60
CA THR A 210 -5.34 -17.84 2.30
C THR A 210 -6.17 -18.82 1.49
N ASP A 211 -6.59 -18.44 0.28
CA ASP A 211 -7.38 -19.31 -0.59
C ASP A 211 -6.43 -20.26 -1.33
N PRO A 212 -6.70 -21.58 -1.43
CA PRO A 212 -5.84 -22.50 -2.16
C PRO A 212 -5.63 -22.13 -3.65
N ALA A 213 -6.51 -21.34 -4.25
CA ALA A 213 -6.31 -20.82 -5.60
C ALA A 213 -5.30 -19.65 -5.66
N ASP A 214 -4.83 -19.16 -4.52
CA ASP A 214 -3.74 -18.20 -4.42
C ASP A 214 -2.37 -18.90 -4.47
N ASP A 215 -2.33 -20.22 -4.26
CA ASP A 215 -1.11 -21.02 -4.35
C ASP A 215 -0.50 -20.88 -5.76
N ASN A 216 0.71 -20.33 -5.81
CA ASN A 216 1.46 -20.03 -7.04
C ASN A 216 0.86 -18.92 -7.92
N LEU A 217 -0.11 -18.13 -7.46
CA LEU A 217 -0.69 -17.06 -8.29
C LEU A 217 0.36 -16.00 -8.70
N LEU A 218 1.22 -15.58 -7.77
CA LEU A 218 2.36 -14.71 -8.11
C LEU A 218 3.30 -15.37 -9.13
N LEU A 219 3.54 -16.68 -9.01
CA LEU A 219 4.32 -17.45 -9.98
C LEU A 219 3.63 -17.53 -11.35
N ALA A 220 2.31 -17.64 -11.39
CA ALA A 220 1.54 -17.63 -12.63
C ALA A 220 1.68 -16.29 -13.36
N PHE A 221 1.68 -15.17 -12.63
CA PHE A 221 1.89 -13.86 -13.25
C PHE A 221 3.33 -13.61 -13.73
N TYR A 222 4.32 -14.36 -13.23
CA TYR A 222 5.72 -14.23 -13.67
C TYR A 222 6.01 -14.90 -15.03
N ASN A 223 5.17 -15.82 -15.48
CA ASN A 223 5.31 -16.51 -16.77
C ASN A 223 4.56 -15.78 -17.90
#